data_AF-A0A378QFY2-F1
#
_entry.id   AF-A0A378QFY2-F1
#
_cell.length_a   1.000
_cell.length_b   1.000
_cell.length_c   1.000
_cell.angle_alpha   90.00
_cell.angle_beta   90.00
_cell.angle_gamma   90.00
#
_symmetry.space_group_name_H-M   'P 1'
#
loop_
_entity.id
_entity.type
_entity.pdbx_description
1 polymer ?
#
loop_
_entity_poly.entity_id
_entity_poly.type
_entity_poly.pdbx_seq_one_letter_code
_entity_poly.pdbx_strand_id
1 'polypeptide(L)'
;MSIHTSKGSIHDVRLARQHIKDLASYQFVIADKGYIGLEHTGLITPIKKHKNKHQDKEITQINKAIGKRRIIIEHINGKLKVFKILSTTYRNHQRRFNLRVNLIAGIVNKMI
;
A
#
# COMPACT_ATOMS: atom_id res chain seq x y z
N MET A 1 -5.63 -9.81 -2.25
CA MET A 1 -4.62 -8.76 -2.57
C MET A 1 -4.15 -8.92 -4.00
N SER A 2 -4.00 -7.80 -4.72
CA SER A 2 -3.30 -7.69 -6.02
C SER A 2 -2.09 -6.77 -5.86
N ILE A 3 -1.12 -6.85 -6.77
CA ILE A 3 0.08 -6.00 -6.75
C ILE A 3 0.24 -5.37 -8.14
N HIS A 4 0.48 -4.06 -8.17
CA HIS A 4 0.83 -3.34 -9.38
C HIS A 4 2.32 -3.01 -9.34
N THR A 5 3.02 -3.31 -10.44
CA THR A 5 4.45 -3.02 -10.59
C THR A 5 4.68 -2.06 -11.76
N SER A 6 5.71 -1.23 -11.66
CA SER A 6 6.13 -0.35 -12.75
C SER A 6 7.65 -0.30 -12.87
N LYS A 7 8.15 0.36 -13.93
CA LYS A 7 9.59 0.56 -14.11
C LYS A 7 10.11 1.51 -13.03
N GLY A 8 11.38 1.34 -12.64
CA GLY A 8 11.99 2.03 -11.48
C GLY A 8 12.04 3.57 -11.50
N SER A 9 11.67 4.23 -12.60
CA SER A 9 11.58 5.69 -12.68
C SER A 9 10.22 6.26 -12.28
N ILE A 10 9.22 5.42 -12.00
CA ILE A 10 7.87 5.85 -11.64
C ILE A 10 7.73 5.82 -10.12
N HIS A 11 7.36 6.97 -9.54
CA HIS A 11 7.02 7.06 -8.13
C HIS A 11 5.73 6.30 -7.80
N ASP A 12 5.68 5.71 -6.61
CA ASP A 12 4.52 4.95 -6.10
C ASP A 12 3.21 5.76 -6.14
N VAL A 13 3.26 7.06 -5.83
CA VAL A 13 2.08 7.96 -5.90
C VAL A 13 1.53 8.05 -7.32
N ARG A 14 2.41 8.10 -8.34
CA ARG A 14 2.00 8.12 -9.74
C ARG A 14 1.37 6.79 -10.13
N LEU A 15 1.96 5.68 -9.69
CA LEU A 15 1.40 4.35 -9.92
C LEU A 15 0.03 4.18 -9.27
N ALA A 16 -0.14 4.64 -8.03
CA ALA A 16 -1.42 4.62 -7.32
C ALA A 16 -2.49 5.44 -8.06
N ARG A 17 -2.17 6.65 -8.55
CA ARG A 17 -3.13 7.45 -9.34
C ARG A 17 -3.61 6.73 -10.60
N GLN A 18 -2.74 5.97 -11.25
CA GLN A 18 -3.09 5.23 -12.47
C GLN A 18 -4.06 4.07 -12.18
N HIS A 19 -3.92 3.43 -11.02
CA HIS A 19 -4.67 2.23 -10.64
C HIS A 19 -5.75 2.46 -9.58
N ILE A 20 -5.99 3.71 -9.17
CA ILE A 20 -6.96 4.00 -8.10
C ILE A 20 -8.38 3.59 -8.47
N LYS A 21 -8.70 3.61 -9.77
CA LYS A 21 -9.99 3.16 -10.32
C LYS A 21 -10.22 1.67 -10.09
N ASP A 22 -9.15 0.88 -10.02
CA ASP A 22 -9.21 -0.56 -9.74
C ASP A 22 -9.70 -0.82 -8.30
N LEU A 23 -9.67 0.21 -7.44
CA LEU A 23 -10.12 0.16 -6.06
C LEU A 23 -11.55 0.69 -5.86
N ALA A 24 -12.23 1.11 -6.92
CA ALA A 24 -13.57 1.72 -6.83
C ALA A 24 -14.64 0.78 -6.25
N SER A 25 -14.40 -0.54 -6.27
CA SER A 25 -15.28 -1.54 -5.65
C SER A 25 -15.18 -1.60 -4.12
N TYR A 26 -14.15 -0.99 -3.52
CA TYR A 26 -13.95 -0.98 -2.09
C TYR A 26 -14.54 0.29 -1.46
N GLN A 27 -15.41 0.11 -0.45
CA GLN A 27 -16.01 1.23 0.27
C GLN A 27 -14.98 2.09 1.03
N PHE A 28 -13.92 1.46 1.53
CA PHE A 28 -12.86 2.13 2.27
C PHE A 28 -11.50 1.56 1.88
N VAL A 29 -10.56 2.44 1.53
CA VAL A 29 -9.18 2.06 1.21
C VAL A 29 -8.23 2.79 2.14
N ILE A 30 -7.52 2.04 3.00
CA ILE A 30 -6.51 2.63 3.89
C ILE A 30 -5.16 2.66 3.17
N ALA A 31 -4.53 3.83 3.17
CA ALA A 31 -3.23 4.06 2.54
C ALA A 31 -2.19 4.57 3.55
N ASP A 32 -0.91 4.42 3.22
CA ASP A 32 0.19 4.97 4.02
C ASP A 32 0.29 6.50 3.85
N LYS A 33 1.04 7.16 4.75
CA LYS A 33 1.38 8.59 4.70
C LYS A 33 2.08 8.99 3.39
N GLY A 34 2.74 8.06 2.70
CA GLY A 34 3.33 8.30 1.38
C GLY A 34 2.30 8.68 0.31
N TYR A 35 1.01 8.42 0.55
CA TYR A 35 -0.09 8.74 -0.35
C TYR A 35 -0.90 9.98 0.09
N ILE A 36 -0.39 10.76 1.05
CA ILE A 36 -1.00 12.04 1.41
C ILE A 36 -1.11 12.93 0.17
N GLY A 37 -2.26 13.56 -0.03
CA GLY A 37 -2.62 14.33 -1.22
C GLY A 37 -3.47 13.56 -2.23
N LEU A 38 -3.75 12.28 -1.99
CA LEU A 38 -4.68 11.46 -2.78
C LEU A 38 -6.03 11.25 -2.07
N GLU A 39 -6.34 11.96 -0.99
CA GLU A 39 -7.58 11.75 -0.22
C GLU A 39 -8.83 12.00 -1.06
N HIS A 40 -8.77 12.93 -2.02
CA HIS A 40 -9.83 13.21 -3.00
C HIS A 40 -10.22 12.00 -3.88
N THR A 41 -9.40 10.95 -3.89
CA THR A 41 -9.66 9.71 -4.64
C THR A 41 -10.37 8.63 -3.81
N GLY A 42 -10.73 8.93 -2.55
CA GLY A 42 -11.37 8.00 -1.63
C GLY A 42 -10.39 7.22 -0.74
N LEU A 43 -9.09 7.54 -0.80
CA LEU A 43 -8.08 6.98 0.10
C LEU A 43 -8.16 7.61 1.49
N ILE A 44 -8.11 6.75 2.51
CA ILE A 44 -8.00 7.12 3.92
C ILE A 44 -6.53 7.04 4.32
N THR A 45 -5.90 8.19 4.54
CA THR A 45 -4.51 8.29 5.01
C THR A 45 -4.47 8.73 6.48
N PRO A 46 -3.41 8.41 7.23
CA PRO A 46 -3.21 8.97 8.56
C PRO A 46 -3.09 10.49 8.50
N ILE A 47 -3.82 11.19 9.37
CA ILE A 47 -3.79 12.65 9.45
C ILE A 47 -2.41 13.08 9.94
N LYS A 48 -1.71 13.87 9.11
CA LYS A 48 -0.37 14.38 9.43
C LYS A 48 -0.45 15.44 10.53
N LYS A 49 0.38 15.29 11.57
CA LYS A 49 0.55 16.32 12.60
C LYS A 49 1.34 17.50 12.04
N HIS A 50 0.85 18.73 12.24
CA HIS A 50 1.60 19.94 11.93
C HIS A 50 2.70 20.19 12.97
N LYS A 51 3.87 20.67 12.49
CA LYS A 51 4.98 21.02 13.36
C LYS A 51 4.53 22.11 14.35
N ASN A 52 4.89 21.95 15.63
CA ASN A 52 4.59 22.87 16.73
C ASN A 52 3.10 23.06 17.09
N LYS A 53 2.20 22.19 16.62
CA LYS A 53 0.79 22.18 17.06
C LYS A 53 0.50 21.01 18.00
N HIS A 54 -0.32 21.27 19.02
CA HIS A 54 -0.91 20.20 19.83
C HIS A 54 -1.82 19.36 18.94
N GLN A 55 -1.86 18.04 19.18
CA GLN A 55 -2.68 17.14 18.39
C GLN A 55 -3.97 16.86 19.14
N ASP A 56 -5.11 17.05 18.48
CA ASP A 56 -6.40 16.80 19.11
C ASP A 56 -6.54 15.33 19.51
N LYS A 57 -7.23 15.11 20.64
CA LYS A 57 -7.47 13.75 21.17
C LYS A 57 -8.22 12.90 20.14
N GLU A 58 -9.15 13.49 19.40
CA GLU A 58 -9.91 12.82 18.33
C GLU A 58 -9.02 12.36 17.17
N ILE A 59 -8.17 13.24 16.64
CA ILE A 59 -7.21 12.90 15.58
C ILE A 59 -6.28 11.76 16.04
N THR A 60 -5.89 11.79 17.31
CA THR A 60 -5.06 10.74 17.91
C THR A 60 -5.81 9.39 17.94
N GLN A 61 -7.10 9.37 18.30
CA GLN A 61 -7.92 8.16 18.28
C GLN A 61 -8.12 7.63 16.85
N ILE A 62 -8.39 8.51 15.88
CA ILE A 62 -8.52 8.15 14.45
C ILE A 62 -7.23 7.50 13.95
N ASN A 63 -6.09 8.15 14.17
CA ASN A 63 -4.78 7.62 13.76
C ASN A 63 -4.45 6.29 14.45
N LYS A 64 -4.87 6.10 15.72
CA LYS A 64 -4.73 4.82 16.44
C LYS A 64 -5.58 3.73 15.79
N ALA A 65 -6.81 4.04 15.38
CA ALA A 65 -7.70 3.10 14.70
C ALA A 65 -7.19 2.72 13.30
N ILE A 66 -6.62 3.67 12.55
CA ILE A 66 -5.95 3.43 11.27
C ILE A 66 -4.71 2.56 11.49
N GLY A 67 -3.88 2.90 12.48
CA GLY A 67 -2.67 2.15 12.84
C GLY A 67 -2.96 0.68 13.16
N LYS A 68 -4.00 0.40 13.95
CA LYS A 68 -4.42 -0.98 14.25
C LYS A 68 -4.75 -1.79 12.99
N ARG A 69 -5.43 -1.18 12.01
CA ARG A 69 -5.77 -1.85 10.74
C ARG A 69 -4.54 -2.06 9.86
N ARG A 70 -3.56 -1.15 9.92
CA ARG A 70 -2.30 -1.27 9.19
C ARG A 70 -1.40 -2.42 9.64
N ILE A 71 -1.49 -2.85 10.90
CA ILE A 71 -0.69 -3.99 11.41
C ILE A 71 -0.91 -5.24 10.55
N ILE A 72 -2.16 -5.50 10.13
CA ILE A 72 -2.47 -6.64 9.25
C ILE A 72 -1.74 -6.50 7.91
N ILE A 73 -1.75 -5.30 7.33
CA ILE A 73 -1.06 -5.01 6.06
C ILE A 73 0.46 -5.21 6.21
N GLU A 74 1.03 -4.79 7.35
CA GLU A 74 2.45 -4.99 7.64
C GLU A 74 2.82 -6.47 7.75
N HIS A 75 1.98 -7.30 8.37
CA HIS A 75 2.15 -8.75 8.38
C HIS A 75 2.10 -9.35 6.97
N ILE A 76 1.16 -8.90 6.12
CA ILE A 76 1.05 -9.35 4.73
C ILE A 76 2.31 -8.95 3.93
N ASN A 77 2.78 -7.72 4.10
CA ASN A 77 4.04 -7.26 3.50
C ASN A 77 5.24 -8.09 3.98
N GLY A 78 5.24 -8.50 5.26
CA GLY A 78 6.21 -9.46 5.80
C GLY A 78 6.19 -10.79 5.06
N LYS A 79 5.00 -11.40 4.91
CA LYS A 79 4.82 -12.65 4.15
C LYS A 79 5.28 -12.53 2.70
N LEU A 80 5.03 -11.39 2.05
CA LEU A 80 5.48 -11.12 0.69
C LEU A 80 7.01 -10.99 0.58
N LYS A 81 7.66 -10.34 1.55
CA LYS A 81 9.12 -10.11 1.52
C LYS A 81 9.96 -11.38 1.71
N VAL A 82 9.36 -12.48 2.17
CA VAL A 82 10.02 -13.80 2.19
C VAL A 82 10.46 -14.23 0.79
N PHE A 83 9.71 -13.87 -0.24
CA PHE A 83 10.03 -14.21 -1.62
C PHE A 83 11.17 -13.32 -2.15
N LYS A 84 12.31 -13.92 -2.52
CA LYS A 84 13.51 -13.20 -3.01
C LYS A 84 13.24 -12.26 -4.19
N ILE A 85 12.22 -12.56 -5.00
CA ILE A 85 11.78 -11.70 -6.11
C ILE A 85 11.26 -10.32 -5.67
N LEU A 86 10.81 -10.20 -4.41
CA LEU A 86 10.31 -8.96 -3.81
C LEU A 86 11.30 -8.35 -2.81
N SER A 87 12.20 -9.13 -2.22
CA SER A 87 13.20 -8.64 -1.24
C SER A 87 14.58 -8.33 -1.81
N THR A 88 14.86 -8.73 -3.05
CA THR A 88 16.17 -8.49 -3.70
C THR A 88 16.00 -7.93 -5.11
N THR A 89 17.08 -7.37 -5.68
CA THR A 89 17.06 -6.83 -7.04
C THR A 89 16.72 -7.93 -8.06
N TYR A 90 15.61 -7.74 -8.77
CA TYR A 90 15.16 -8.65 -9.80
C TYR A 90 15.96 -8.47 -11.10
N ARG A 91 16.72 -9.48 -11.51
CA ARG A 91 17.63 -9.43 -12.68
C ARG A 91 17.13 -10.10 -13.96
N ASN A 92 15.89 -10.61 -13.98
CA ASN A 92 15.34 -11.34 -15.14
C ASN A 92 14.45 -10.41 -16.00
N HIS A 93 14.08 -10.84 -17.21
CA HIS A 93 13.25 -10.07 -18.15
C HIS A 93 11.94 -9.60 -17.50
N GLN A 94 11.77 -8.28 -17.46
CA GLN A 94 10.69 -7.63 -16.71
C GLN A 94 9.31 -7.77 -17.36
N ARG A 95 9.21 -8.26 -18.61
CA ARG A 95 7.94 -8.38 -19.36
C ARG A 95 6.86 -9.15 -18.60
N ARG A 96 7.25 -10.15 -17.79
CA ARG A 96 6.33 -10.97 -17.00
C ARG A 96 6.44 -10.73 -15.49
N PHE A 97 7.11 -9.66 -15.06
CA PHE A 97 7.35 -9.40 -13.64
C PHE A 97 6.04 -9.21 -12.87
N ASN A 98 5.13 -8.36 -13.37
CA ASN A 98 3.82 -8.13 -12.75
C ASN A 98 3.03 -9.44 -12.59
N LEU A 99 3.04 -10.31 -13.60
CA LEU A 99 2.36 -11.62 -13.55
C LEU A 99 2.97 -12.50 -12.45
N ARG A 100 4.31 -12.63 -12.38
CA ARG A 100 4.99 -13.44 -11.35
C ARG A 100 4.68 -12.94 -9.94
N VAL A 101 4.70 -11.62 -9.76
CA VAL A 101 4.41 -11.00 -8.46
C VAL A 101 2.93 -11.19 -8.07
N ASN A 102 1.99 -11.08 -9.01
CA ASN A 102 0.57 -11.34 -8.73
C ASN A 102 0.28 -12.82 -8.44
N LEU A 103 0.99 -13.77 -9.06
CA LEU A 103 0.89 -15.18 -8.71
C LEU A 103 1.33 -15.43 -7.25
N ILE A 104 2.41 -14.78 -6.82
CA ILE A 104 2.88 -14.84 -5.43
C ILE A 104 1.84 -14.20 -4.48
N ALA A 105 1.27 -13.06 -4.86
CA ALA A 105 0.18 -12.47 -4.09
C ALA A 105 -1.01 -13.43 -3.96
N GLY A 106 -1.35 -14.16 -5.02
CA GLY A 106 -2.36 -15.22 -5.01
C GLY A 106 -2.05 -16.35 -4.01
N ILE A 107 -0.80 -16.79 -3.93
CA ILE A 107 -0.34 -17.78 -2.95
C ILE A 107 -0.48 -17.23 -1.52
N VAL A 108 0.00 -16.01 -1.27
CA VAL A 108 -0.09 -15.37 0.05
C VAL A 108 -1.55 -15.16 0.46
N ASN A 109 -2.45 -14.81 -0.47
CA ASN A 109 -3.88 -14.69 -0.22
C ASN A 109 -4.52 -16.01 0.26
N LYS A 110 -3.99 -17.17 -0.15
CA LYS A 110 -4.46 -18.48 0.32
C LYS A 110 -3.92 -18.87 1.70
N MET A 111 -2.90 -18.16 2.19
CA MET A 111 -2.26 -18.38 3.49
C MET A 111 -2.71 -17.39 4.58
N ILE A 112 -3.64 -16.49 4.24
CA ILE A 112 -4.27 -15.52 5.15
C ILE A 112 -5.69 -16.01 5.37
#